data_AF-A0A6N8IK24-F1
#
_entry.id   AF-A0A6N8IK24-F1
#
_cell.length_a   1.000
_cell.length_b   1.000
_cell.length_c   1.000
_cell.angle_alpha   90.00
_cell.angle_beta   90.00
_cell.angle_gamma   90.00
#
_symmetry.space_group_name_H-M   'P 1'
#
loop_
_entity.id
_entity.type
_entity.pdbx_description
1 polymer ?
#
loop_
_entity_poly.entity_id
_entity_poly.type
_entity_poly.pdbx_seq_one_letter_code
_entity_poly.pdbx_strand_id
1 'polypeptide(L)' 'MERTLRIGRICEKRGTQAMIAKATGISRPAVSRIVRGLEPPYPKRGKAIAAAVGWAGDWRELFEEIDEDGGQM' A
#
# COMPACT_ATOMS: atom_id res chain seq x y z
N MET A 1 14.95 6.62 11.14
CA MET A 1 13.72 5.80 11.21
C MET A 1 13.19 5.70 9.80
N GLU A 2 13.23 4.51 9.22
CA GLU A 2 12.66 4.25 7.90
C GLU A 2 11.14 4.16 8.08
N ARG A 3 10.40 5.13 7.54
CA ARG A 3 8.94 5.17 7.63
C ARG A 3 8.37 4.11 6.70
N THR A 4 7.88 3.01 7.26
CA THR A 4 7.29 1.91 6.49
C THR A 4 5.77 1.99 6.56
N LEU A 5 5.10 2.08 5.41
CA LEU A 5 3.64 1.96 5.35
C LEU A 5 3.23 0.48 5.38
N ARG A 6 2.06 0.18 5.96
CA ARG A 6 1.49 -1.18 6.02
C ARG A 6 1.45 -1.87 4.65
N ILE A 7 1.11 -1.12 3.58
CA ILE A 7 1.12 -1.61 2.19
C ILE A 7 2.49 -2.14 1.75
N GLY A 8 3.59 -1.60 2.26
CA GLY A 8 4.94 -2.08 1.97
C GLY A 8 5.12 -3.54 2.38
N ARG A 9 4.74 -3.87 3.63
CA ARG A 9 4.77 -5.26 4.16
C ARG A 9 3.78 -6.18 3.45
N ILE A 10 2.62 -5.66 3.06
CA ILE A 10 1.66 -6.45 2.26
C ILE A 10 2.23 -6.73 0.87
N CYS A 11 2.99 -5.81 0.29
CA CYS A 11 3.63 -6.05 -1.00
C CYS A 11 4.68 -7.17 -0.93
N GLU A 12 5.39 -7.29 0.19
CA GLU A 12 6.32 -8.40 0.44
C GLU A 12 5.61 -9.76 0.52
N LYS A 13 4.40 -9.80 1.10
CA LYS A 13 3.70 -11.06 1.43
C LYS A 13 2.65 -11.50 0.42
N ARG A 14 1.97 -10.56 -0.25
CA ARG A 14 0.70 -10.82 -0.96
C ARG A 14 0.61 -10.23 -2.37
N GLY A 15 1.58 -9.42 -2.80
CA GLY A 15 1.50 -8.85 -4.14
C GLY A 15 2.58 -7.83 -4.48
N THR A 16 3.26 -7.98 -5.61
CA THR A 16 4.28 -7.00 -6.02
C THR A 16 3.65 -5.68 -6.49
N GLN A 17 4.40 -4.57 -6.44
CA GLN A 17 3.96 -3.29 -7.02
C GLN A 17 3.61 -3.41 -8.51
N ALA A 18 4.23 -4.35 -9.24
CA ALA A 18 3.91 -4.64 -10.64
C ALA A 18 2.54 -5.30 -10.79
N MET A 19 2.18 -6.22 -9.89
CA MET A 19 0.85 -6.84 -9.84
C MET A 19 -0.23 -5.78 -9.56
N ILE A 20 0.00 -4.91 -8.57
CA ILE A 20 -0.91 -3.81 -8.24
C ILE A 20 -1.12 -2.90 -9.46
N ALA A 21 -0.04 -2.50 -10.14
CA ALA A 21 -0.12 -1.67 -11.34
C ALA A 21 -0.97 -2.34 -12.44
N LYS A 22 -0.75 -3.64 -12.70
CA LYS A 22 -1.53 -4.41 -13.68
C LYS A 22 -3.01 -4.50 -13.31
N ALA A 23 -3.32 -4.77 -12.03
CA ALA A 23 -4.70 -4.95 -11.56
C ALA A 23 -5.51 -3.65 -11.52
N THR A 24 -4.84 -2.52 -11.24
CA THR A 24 -5.50 -1.23 -11.01
C THR A 24 -5.43 -0.27 -12.20
N GLY A 25 -4.57 -0.54 -13.18
CA GLY A 25 -4.25 0.39 -14.27
C GLY A 25 -3.43 1.61 -13.82
N ILE A 26 -3.01 1.68 -12.56
CA ILE A 26 -2.12 2.73 -12.05
C ILE A 26 -0.70 2.45 -12.56
N SER A 27 0.01 3.49 -13.00
CA SER A 27 1.39 3.31 -13.45
C SER A 27 2.29 2.82 -12.32
N ARG A 28 3.25 1.94 -12.62
CA ARG A 28 4.23 1.43 -11.63
C ARG A 28 4.95 2.55 -10.86
N PRO A 29 5.37 3.67 -11.49
CA PRO A 29 5.95 4.79 -10.76
C PRO A 29 5.00 5.42 -9.73
N ALA A 30 3.71 5.57 -10.07
CA ALA A 30 2.72 6.10 -9.13
C ALA A 30 2.45 5.11 -7.99
N VAL A 31 2.35 3.81 -8.27
CA VAL A 31 2.26 2.78 -7.21
C VAL A 31 3.46 2.87 -6.27
N SER A 32 4.67 2.99 -6.82
CA SER A 32 5.90 3.09 -6.02
C SER A 32 5.91 4.32 -5.11
N ARG A 33 5.52 5.49 -5.63
CA ARG A 33 5.41 6.72 -4.82
C ARG A 33 4.37 6.57 -3.70
N ILE A 34 3.23 5.95 -3.99
CA ILE A 34 2.19 5.71 -2.98
C ILE A 34 2.69 4.75 -1.89
N VAL A 35 3.29 3.62 -2.26
CA VAL A 35 3.80 2.62 -1.31
C VAL A 35 4.89 3.20 -0.40
N ARG A 36 5.69 4.15 -0.92
CA ARG A 36 6.74 4.85 -0.17
C ARG A 36 6.25 6.10 0.58
N GLY A 37 4.95 6.39 0.56
CA GLY A 37 4.38 7.58 1.20
C GLY A 37 4.76 8.92 0.55
N LEU A 38 5.36 8.91 -0.64
CA LEU A 38 5.75 10.12 -1.39
C LEU A 38 4.56 10.77 -2.08
N GLU A 39 3.50 10.01 -2.32
CA GLU A 39 2.27 10.48 -2.93
C GLU A 39 1.08 9.91 -2.14
N PRO A 40 0.11 10.73 -1.69
CA PRO A 40 -1.06 10.19 -1.04
C PRO A 40 -1.85 9.32 -2.03
N PRO A 41 -2.44 8.21 -1.59
CA PRO A 41 -3.20 7.32 -2.45
C PRO A 41 -4.42 8.02 -3.08
N TYR A 42 -5.08 8.97 -2.38
CA TYR A 42 -6.41 9.50 -2.71
C TYR A 42 -7.50 8.42 -2.83
N PRO A 43 -8.78 8.74 -2.56
CA PRO A 43 -9.81 7.71 -2.32
C PRO A 43 -9.98 6.69 -3.45
N LYS A 44 -9.96 7.11 -4.72
CA LYS A 44 -10.18 6.20 -5.86
C LYS A 44 -9.04 5.17 -5.99
N ARG A 45 -7.79 5.62 -5.92
CA ARG A 45 -6.63 4.71 -6.08
C ARG A 45 -6.38 3.90 -4.82
N GLY A 46 -6.57 4.49 -3.64
CA GLY A 46 -6.47 3.78 -2.36
C GLY A 46 -7.40 2.57 -2.30
N LYS A 47 -8.68 2.74 -2.66
CA LYS A 47 -9.66 1.64 -2.76
C LYS A 47 -9.25 0.59 -3.79
N ALA A 48 -8.78 1.00 -4.97
CA ALA A 48 -8.35 0.07 -6.02
C ALA A 48 -7.15 -0.78 -5.58
N ILE A 49 -6.17 -0.15 -4.92
CA ILE A 49 -4.99 -0.83 -4.39
C ILE A 49 -5.41 -1.81 -3.28
N ALA A 50 -6.27 -1.39 -2.35
CA ALA A 50 -6.79 -2.25 -1.28
C ALA A 50 -7.49 -3.50 -1.84
N ALA A 51 -8.36 -3.34 -2.85
CA ALA A 51 -9.00 -4.45 -3.53
C ALA A 51 -7.97 -5.38 -4.22
N ALA A 52 -6.97 -4.80 -4.90
CA ALA A 52 -5.95 -5.56 -5.63
C ALA A 52 -5.07 -6.44 -4.73
N VAL A 53 -4.88 -6.05 -3.46
CA VAL A 53 -4.12 -6.84 -2.48
C VAL A 53 -5.00 -7.68 -1.54
N GLY A 54 -6.31 -7.70 -1.79
CA GLY A 54 -7.28 -8.45 -0.97
C GLY A 54 -7.41 -7.90 0.46
N TRP A 55 -7.30 -6.59 0.64
CA TRP A 55 -7.50 -5.94 1.93
C TRP A 55 -9.00 -5.85 2.27
N ALA A 56 -9.38 -6.33 3.45
CA ALA A 56 -10.77 -6.39 3.90
C ALA A 56 -11.17 -5.24 4.84
N GLY A 57 -10.21 -4.49 5.40
CA GLY A 57 -10.47 -3.34 6.29
C GLY A 57 -10.70 -2.03 5.54
N ASP A 58 -10.71 -0.90 6.25
CA ASP A 58 -10.72 0.41 5.58
C ASP A 58 -9.44 0.55 4.74
N TRP A 59 -9.58 0.99 3.49
CA TRP A 59 -8.45 1.20 2.60
C TRP A 59 -7.41 2.18 3.17
N ARG A 60 -7.82 3.10 4.06
CA ARG A 60 -6.91 4.07 4.71
C ARG A 60 -5.90 3.39 5.61
N GLU A 61 -6.31 2.36 6.33
CA GLU A 61 -5.45 1.56 7.22
C GLU A 61 -4.25 0.98 6.45
N LEU A 62 -4.43 0.66 5.17
CA LEU A 62 -3.39 0.12 4.31
C LEU A 62 -2.21 1.09 4.12
N PHE A 63 -2.45 2.39 4.31
CA PHE A 63 -1.46 3.46 4.07
C PHE A 63 -1.04 4.17 5.37
N GLU A 64 -1.34 3.58 6.53
CA GLU A 64 -0.80 4.02 7.82
C GLU A 64 0.66 3.59 7.95
N GLU A 65 1.44 4.44 8.63
CA GLU A 65 2.78 4.09 9.10
C GLU A 65 2.66 2.95 10.12
N ILE A 66 3.56 1.99 10.04
CA ILE A 66 3.71 0.92 11.03
C ILE A 66 5.13 0.96 11.58
N ASP A 67 5.26 0.78 12.89
CA ASP A 67 6.57 0.64 13.51
C ASP A 67 7.22 -0.69 13.06
N GLU A 68 8.53 -0.65 12.80
CA GLU A 68 9.28 -1.84 12.36
C GLU A 68 9.47 -2.87 13.49
N ASP A 69 9.24 -2.47 14.73
CA ASP A 69 9.03 -3.37 15.85
C ASP A 69 7.56 -3.79 15.83
N GLY A 70 7.27 -5.08 15.65
CA GLY A 70 5.90 -5.64 15.65
C GLY A 70 5.19 -5.55 17.00
N GLY A 71 5.20 -4.39 17.66
CA GLY A 71 4.48 -4.07 18.87
C GLY A 71 3.10 -3.53 18.52
N GLN A 72 2.11 -4.38 18.71
CA GLN A 72 0.77 -3.96 19.06
C GLN A 72 0.89 -3.08 20.32
N MET A 73 0.66 -1.76 20.17
CA MET A 73 0.32 -0.89 21.30
C MET A 73 -1.19 -0.75 21.39
#